data_AF-A0AA40B3U7-F1
#
_entry.id   AF-A0AA40B3U7-F1
#
_cell.length_a   1.000
_cell.length_b   1.000
_cell.length_c   1.000
_cell.angle_alpha   90.00
_cell.angle_beta   90.00
_cell.angle_gamma   90.00
#
_symmetry.space_group_name_H-M   'P 1'
#
loop_
_entity.id
_entity.type
_entity.pdbx_description
1 polymer ?
#
loop_
_entity_poly.entity_id
_entity_poly.type
_entity_poly.pdbx_seq_one_letter_code
_entity_poly.pdbx_strand_id
1 'polypeptide(L)'
;MEDGEHDPEEPIEPTEPFVPFSETPEEAEVRYLEELAKAELVIALELPKSCQIQGQECNLPNPTFRKAISHLFGRNKLCTRSIPDHVWVQACRKHYQRMRYRNVTHYASRQCEIVRQTMIQIQAWSNLNDRAGKPGHLDGWKLDVRKREQNRLKKSKKRARDAEDDDQQHSLPLRHESLGSDDDEFSNGMPDHTPTAVPEWLLVKCDPEVNYTTRQILEVLNEIQEGIERYGYDNQQIAKNASHVRHPKSLEKIPDIEMLPRISTEGPETPTPKPKAVTRKTTGG
;
A
#
# COMPACT_ATOMS: atom_id res chain seq x y z
N MET A 1 -65.49 -3.52 -6.28
CA MET A 1 -64.79 -2.36 -6.83
C MET A 1 -64.13 -1.72 -5.63
N GLU A 2 -62.94 -2.22 -5.29
CA GLU A 2 -62.06 -1.58 -4.30
C GLU A 2 -60.90 -1.07 -5.12
N ASP A 3 -60.95 0.23 -5.40
CA ASP A 3 -59.96 0.93 -6.19
C ASP A 3 -58.81 1.25 -5.24
N GLY A 4 -57.74 0.45 -5.31
CA GLY A 4 -56.51 0.69 -4.57
C GLY A 4 -55.78 1.89 -5.18
N GLU A 5 -55.78 3.01 -4.46
CA GLU A 5 -54.90 4.15 -4.73
C GLU A 5 -53.45 3.68 -4.70
N HIS A 6 -52.83 3.65 -5.87
CA HIS A 6 -51.41 3.45 -6.04
C HIS A 6 -50.74 4.80 -5.76
N ASP A 7 -50.17 4.94 -4.58
CA ASP A 7 -49.37 6.09 -4.18
C ASP A 7 -48.19 6.22 -5.16
N PRO A 8 -48.01 7.36 -5.86
CA PRO A 8 -46.91 7.51 -6.80
C PRO A 8 -45.58 7.48 -6.03
N GLU A 9 -44.68 6.56 -6.42
CA GLU A 9 -43.29 6.52 -5.94
C GLU A 9 -42.70 7.93 -5.95
N GLU A 10 -42.29 8.42 -4.78
CA GLU A 10 -41.58 9.69 -4.65
C GLU A 10 -40.36 9.70 -5.58
N PRO A 11 -40.10 10.81 -6.29
CA PRO A 11 -38.92 10.92 -7.15
C PRO A 11 -37.65 10.68 -6.34
N ILE A 12 -36.86 9.68 -6.74
CA ILE A 12 -35.54 9.41 -6.16
C ILE A 12 -34.70 10.68 -6.31
N GLU A 13 -34.38 11.35 -5.20
CA GLU A 13 -33.51 12.52 -5.21
C GLU A 13 -32.16 12.15 -5.88
N PRO A 14 -31.62 13.01 -6.75
CA PRO A 14 -30.34 12.74 -7.39
C PRO A 14 -29.26 12.58 -6.33
N THR A 15 -28.55 11.45 -6.37
CA THR A 15 -27.37 11.21 -5.54
C THR A 15 -26.41 12.38 -5.65
N GLU A 16 -26.05 13.00 -4.52
CA GLU A 16 -24.95 13.96 -4.50
C GLU A 16 -23.72 13.34 -5.18
N PRO A 17 -22.85 14.09 -5.87
CA PRO A 17 -21.64 13.53 -6.44
C PRO A 17 -20.58 13.30 -5.35
N PHE A 18 -19.77 12.25 -5.48
CA PHE A 18 -18.54 12.13 -4.69
C PHE A 18 -17.58 13.25 -5.08
N VAL A 19 -17.32 14.19 -4.16
CA VAL A 19 -16.32 15.24 -4.34
C VAL A 19 -15.07 14.82 -3.55
N PRO A 20 -14.02 14.29 -4.19
CA PRO A 20 -12.76 14.07 -3.51
C PRO A 20 -12.21 15.40 -3.00
N PHE A 21 -11.34 15.35 -2.01
CA PHE A 21 -10.54 16.51 -1.64
C PHE A 21 -9.67 16.91 -2.86
N SER A 22 -10.12 17.90 -3.62
CA SER A 22 -9.43 18.37 -4.81
C SER A 22 -8.38 19.41 -4.40
N GLU A 23 -7.27 18.91 -3.87
CA GLU A 23 -6.08 19.73 -3.70
C GLU A 23 -5.47 20.02 -5.07
N THR A 24 -5.14 21.28 -5.33
CA THR A 24 -4.41 21.64 -6.54
C THR A 24 -2.97 21.12 -6.48
N PRO A 25 -2.30 20.89 -7.63
CA PRO A 25 -0.89 20.49 -7.64
C PRO A 25 0.03 21.46 -6.88
N GLU A 26 -0.29 22.76 -6.88
CA GLU A 26 0.46 23.78 -6.16
C GLU A 26 0.27 23.66 -4.65
N GLU A 27 -0.97 23.49 -4.17
CA GLU A 27 -1.24 23.25 -2.75
C GLU A 27 -0.58 21.97 -2.24
N ALA A 28 -0.63 20.90 -3.05
CA ALA A 28 0.02 19.63 -2.72
C ALA A 28 1.55 19.78 -2.61
N GLU A 29 2.17 20.60 -3.46
CA GLU A 29 3.60 20.90 -3.41
C GLU A 29 3.95 21.70 -2.16
N VAL A 30 3.17 22.75 -1.85
CA VAL A 30 3.38 23.56 -0.63
C VAL A 30 3.27 22.68 0.61
N ARG A 31 2.23 21.83 0.70
CA ARG A 31 2.07 20.89 1.81
C ARG A 31 3.25 19.94 1.91
N TYR A 32 3.70 19.37 0.80
CA TYR A 32 4.85 18.46 0.77
C TYR A 32 6.12 19.14 1.30
N LEU A 33 6.41 20.36 0.86
CA LEU A 33 7.59 21.12 1.31
C LEU A 33 7.51 21.46 2.80
N GLU A 34 6.33 21.86 3.29
CA GLU A 34 6.13 22.13 4.71
C GLU A 34 6.32 20.88 5.58
N GLU A 35 5.72 19.75 5.17
CA GLU A 35 5.84 18.48 5.88
C GLU A 35 7.29 17.98 5.88
N LEU A 36 8.01 18.16 4.76
CA LEU A 36 9.42 17.83 4.63
C LEU A 36 10.28 18.68 5.58
N ALA A 37 10.08 20.00 5.60
CA ALA A 37 10.80 20.89 6.51
C ALA A 37 10.54 20.56 7.98
N LYS A 38 9.28 20.28 8.34
CA LYS A 38 8.90 19.82 9.70
C LYS A 38 9.59 18.50 10.05
N ALA A 39 9.65 17.55 9.11
CA ALA A 39 10.30 16.26 9.32
C ALA A 39 11.83 16.40 9.51
N GLU A 40 12.48 17.24 8.70
CA GLU A 40 13.92 17.54 8.85
C GLU A 40 14.23 18.09 10.24
N LEU A 41 13.42 19.03 10.73
CA LEU A 41 13.58 19.59 12.08
C LEU A 41 13.45 18.51 13.16
N VAL A 42 12.41 17.66 13.07
CA VAL A 42 12.17 16.59 14.05
C VAL A 42 13.32 15.59 14.09
N ILE A 43 13.86 15.22 12.92
CA ILE A 43 14.96 14.24 12.80
C ILE A 43 16.27 14.86 13.30
N ALA A 44 16.57 16.10 12.90
CA ALA A 44 17.80 16.79 13.30
C ALA A 44 17.90 17.02 14.82
N LEU A 45 16.76 17.20 15.50
CA LEU A 45 16.70 17.39 16.96
C LEU A 45 16.79 16.08 17.76
N GLU A 46 16.86 14.91 17.10
CA GLU A 46 16.88 13.58 17.74
C GLU A 46 15.87 13.45 18.89
N LEU A 47 14.65 13.96 18.67
CA LEU A 47 13.64 14.04 19.73
C LEU A 47 13.36 12.65 20.34
N PRO A 48 13.11 12.57 21.65
CA PRO A 48 12.83 11.31 22.32
C PRO A 48 11.68 10.54 21.65
N LYS A 49 11.75 9.21 21.71
CA LYS A 49 10.68 8.33 21.19
C LYS A 49 9.37 8.68 21.89
N SER A 50 8.41 9.19 21.12
CA SER A 50 7.07 9.53 21.58
C SER A 50 6.02 8.81 20.73
N CYS A 51 4.80 8.70 21.25
CA CYS A 51 3.71 8.04 20.52
C CYS A 51 3.03 9.04 19.58
N GLN A 52 3.20 8.88 18.27
CA GLN A 52 2.75 9.84 17.25
C GLN A 52 1.35 9.56 16.69
N ILE A 53 0.66 8.50 17.15
CA ILE A 53 -0.57 7.98 16.51
C ILE A 53 -1.88 8.28 17.25
N GLN A 54 -1.88 9.07 18.33
CA GLN A 54 -3.13 9.39 19.05
C GLN A 54 -3.34 10.86 19.43
N GLY A 55 -2.46 11.81 19.03
CA GLY A 55 -2.63 13.24 19.35
C GLY A 55 -2.77 13.55 20.86
N GLN A 56 -2.51 12.55 21.70
CA GLN A 56 -2.64 12.56 23.15
C GLN A 56 -1.37 11.93 23.70
N GLU A 57 -0.84 12.53 24.77
CA GLU A 57 0.34 12.02 25.43
C GLU A 57 0.10 10.60 25.94
N CYS A 58 1.10 9.73 25.73
CA CYS A 58 0.99 8.35 26.17
C CYS A 58 1.33 8.27 27.66
N ASN A 59 0.30 8.26 28.51
CA ASN A 59 0.47 8.17 29.96
C ASN A 59 0.79 6.76 30.47
N LEU A 60 1.30 5.87 29.62
CA LEU A 60 1.73 4.54 30.08
C LEU A 60 3.08 4.69 30.78
N PRO A 61 3.27 4.13 31.98
CA PRO A 61 4.49 4.34 32.77
C PRO A 61 5.76 3.74 32.12
N ASN A 62 5.63 2.88 31.10
CA ASN A 62 6.74 2.35 30.29
C ASN A 62 6.20 1.91 28.90
N PRO A 63 6.04 2.83 27.94
CA PRO A 63 5.45 2.49 26.65
C PRO A 63 6.42 1.68 25.78
N THR A 64 5.99 0.50 25.33
CA THR A 64 6.74 -0.25 24.31
C THR A 64 6.42 0.30 22.92
N PHE A 65 7.41 0.92 22.28
CA PHE A 65 7.27 1.53 20.95
C PHE A 65 7.45 0.54 19.81
N ARG A 66 6.79 0.83 18.68
CA ARG A 66 6.86 0.08 17.43
C ARG A 66 6.94 1.04 16.26
N LYS A 67 7.72 0.64 15.24
CA LYS A 67 7.72 1.23 13.90
C LYS A 67 6.34 1.03 13.26
N ALA A 68 5.50 2.05 13.33
CA ALA A 68 4.13 2.00 12.84
C ALA A 68 4.12 1.68 11.34
N ILE A 69 3.27 0.73 10.93
CA ILE A 69 3.01 0.41 9.50
C ILE A 69 4.24 -0.01 8.68
N SER A 70 5.40 -0.26 9.32
CA SER A 70 6.64 -0.74 8.67
C SER A 70 6.49 -1.99 7.79
N HIS A 71 5.41 -2.77 7.93
CA HIS A 71 5.13 -3.91 7.07
C HIS A 71 4.82 -3.52 5.61
N LEU A 72 4.26 -2.33 5.34
CA LEU A 72 4.05 -1.84 3.97
C LEU A 72 5.37 -1.43 3.30
N PHE A 73 6.40 -1.16 4.09
CA PHE A 73 7.75 -0.85 3.62
C PHE A 73 8.64 -2.09 3.53
N GLY A 74 8.10 -3.28 3.84
CA GLY A 74 8.89 -4.50 3.89
C GLY A 74 9.85 -4.55 5.09
N ARG A 75 9.36 -4.31 6.31
CA ARG A 75 10.11 -4.25 7.59
C ARG A 75 11.32 -5.18 7.76
N ASN A 76 11.28 -6.40 7.20
CA ASN A 76 12.34 -7.40 7.35
C ASN A 76 13.33 -7.41 6.19
N LYS A 77 13.09 -6.62 5.13
CA LYS A 77 13.94 -6.50 3.95
C LYS A 77 15.14 -5.59 4.26
N LEU A 78 16.25 -5.86 3.57
CA LEU A 78 17.51 -5.15 3.77
C LEU A 78 17.35 -3.62 3.63
N CYS A 79 16.56 -3.17 2.65
CA CYS A 79 16.34 -1.76 2.36
C CYS A 79 15.75 -0.94 3.52
N THR A 80 15.05 -1.57 4.47
CA THR A 80 14.47 -0.88 5.63
C THR A 80 15.28 -1.07 6.92
N ARG A 81 16.27 -1.97 6.92
CA ARG A 81 17.13 -2.24 8.09
C ARG A 81 18.15 -1.13 8.33
N SER A 82 18.58 -0.44 7.28
CA SER A 82 19.51 0.69 7.36
C SER A 82 18.88 1.96 7.93
N ILE A 83 17.53 2.07 7.92
CA ILE A 83 16.81 3.27 8.34
C ILE A 83 16.74 3.33 9.88
N PRO A 84 17.31 4.37 10.52
CA PRO A 84 17.33 4.52 11.97
C PRO A 84 15.94 4.57 12.60
N ASP A 85 15.82 4.10 13.84
CA ASP A 85 14.53 4.03 14.55
C ASP A 85 13.80 5.37 14.65
N HIS A 86 14.51 6.48 14.85
CA HIS A 86 13.92 7.82 15.02
C HIS A 86 13.32 8.39 13.72
N VAL A 87 13.64 7.81 12.57
CA VAL A 87 13.09 8.16 11.24
C VAL A 87 11.74 7.49 11.01
N TRP A 88 11.40 6.47 11.80
CA TRP A 88 10.10 5.81 11.68
C TRP A 88 9.08 6.48 12.57
N VAL A 89 7.84 6.59 12.07
CA VAL A 89 6.71 6.96 12.92
C VAL A 89 6.57 5.95 14.06
N GLN A 90 6.69 6.42 15.30
CA GLN A 90 6.67 5.60 16.50
C GLN A 90 5.28 5.56 17.12
N ALA A 91 4.85 4.36 17.49
CA ALA A 91 3.57 4.11 18.14
C ALA A 91 3.74 3.19 19.34
N CYS A 92 3.15 3.54 20.49
CA CYS A 92 3.09 2.58 21.59
C CYS A 92 2.17 1.40 21.22
N ARG A 93 2.46 0.22 21.74
CA ARG A 93 1.68 -1.01 21.46
C ARG A 93 0.18 -0.82 21.69
N LYS A 94 -0.21 -0.16 22.79
CA LYS A 94 -1.60 0.03 23.17
C LYS A 94 -2.36 0.95 22.21
N HIS A 95 -1.77 2.10 21.88
CA HIS A 95 -2.39 3.05 20.95
C HIS A 95 -2.49 2.48 19.54
N TYR A 96 -1.50 1.69 19.12
CA TYR A 96 -1.55 1.03 17.81
C TYR A 96 -2.70 0.02 17.73
N GLN A 97 -2.89 -0.77 18.79
CA GLN A 97 -4.03 -1.69 18.89
C GLN A 97 -5.37 -0.95 18.94
N ARG A 98 -5.48 0.12 19.72
CA ARG A 98 -6.71 0.93 19.81
C ARG A 98 -7.09 1.52 18.46
N MET A 99 -6.13 2.13 17.77
CA MET A 99 -6.32 2.70 16.44
C MET A 99 -6.79 1.65 15.43
N ARG A 100 -6.21 0.44 15.45
CA ARG A 100 -6.57 -0.65 14.54
C ARG A 100 -7.95 -1.26 14.82
N TYR A 101 -8.28 -1.51 16.09
CA TYR A 101 -9.45 -2.35 16.44
C TYR A 101 -10.68 -1.55 16.86
N ARG A 102 -10.54 -0.31 17.33
CA ARG A 102 -11.69 0.50 17.80
C ARG A 102 -12.29 1.37 16.72
N ASN A 103 -11.51 1.75 15.71
CA ASN A 103 -11.98 2.60 14.62
C ASN A 103 -11.66 1.94 13.27
N VAL A 104 -12.28 0.78 13.04
CA VAL A 104 -12.01 -0.03 11.83
C VAL A 104 -12.34 0.74 10.56
N THR A 105 -13.40 1.55 10.58
CA THR A 105 -13.89 2.34 9.44
C THR A 105 -12.87 3.40 9.00
N HIS A 106 -12.25 4.13 9.93
CA HIS A 106 -11.29 5.18 9.59
C HIS A 106 -9.83 4.70 9.65
N TYR A 107 -9.59 3.44 10.04
CA TYR A 107 -8.24 2.92 10.19
C TYR A 107 -7.48 2.93 8.88
N ALA A 108 -8.11 2.58 7.77
CA ALA A 108 -7.46 2.52 6.46
C ALA A 108 -6.94 3.90 6.02
N SER A 109 -7.76 4.95 6.14
CA SER A 109 -7.32 6.33 5.87
C SER A 109 -6.19 6.77 6.81
N ARG A 110 -6.31 6.47 8.11
CA ARG A 110 -5.24 6.76 9.08
C ARG A 110 -3.94 6.01 8.78
N GLN A 111 -4.03 4.80 8.22
CA GLN A 111 -2.84 4.09 7.74
C GLN A 111 -2.16 4.84 6.60
N CYS A 112 -2.92 5.38 5.64
CA CYS A 112 -2.37 6.20 4.56
C CYS A 112 -1.63 7.43 5.10
N GLU A 113 -2.19 8.13 6.08
CA GLU A 113 -1.51 9.28 6.73
C GLU A 113 -0.17 8.87 7.36
N ILE A 114 -0.13 7.74 8.07
CA ILE A 114 1.11 7.24 8.69
C ILE A 114 2.15 6.84 7.62
N VAL A 115 1.70 6.26 6.51
CA VAL A 115 2.57 5.92 5.37
C VAL A 115 3.17 7.18 4.76
N ARG A 116 2.34 8.21 4.49
CA ARG A 116 2.77 9.52 3.99
C ARG A 116 3.84 10.13 4.89
N GLN A 117 3.54 10.24 6.18
CA GLN A 117 4.46 10.79 7.16
C GLN A 117 5.79 10.02 7.20
N THR A 118 5.74 8.69 7.13
CA THR A 118 6.95 7.85 7.12
C THR A 118 7.78 8.07 5.86
N MET A 119 7.16 8.17 4.68
CA MET A 119 7.86 8.46 3.42
C MET A 119 8.58 9.81 3.47
N ILE A 120 7.90 10.83 3.98
CA ILE A 120 8.45 12.18 4.15
C ILE A 120 9.61 12.18 5.15
N GLN A 121 9.49 11.45 6.27
CA GLN A 121 10.59 11.31 7.23
C GLN A 121 11.81 10.62 6.61
N ILE A 122 11.62 9.59 5.79
CA ILE A 122 12.72 8.91 5.10
C ILE A 122 13.40 9.85 4.10
N GLN A 123 12.63 10.67 3.36
CA GLN A 123 13.20 11.69 2.47
C GLN A 123 13.97 12.76 3.25
N ALA A 124 13.40 13.28 4.34
CA ALA A 124 14.07 14.26 5.21
C ALA A 124 15.38 13.73 5.79
N TRP A 125 15.38 12.47 6.24
CA TRP A 125 16.58 11.78 6.69
C TRP A 125 17.65 11.68 5.58
N SER A 126 17.25 11.32 4.36
CA SER A 126 18.15 11.33 3.20
C SER A 126 18.76 12.71 2.96
N ASN A 127 17.94 13.76 2.90
CA ASN A 127 18.41 15.13 2.67
C ASN A 127 19.42 15.61 3.73
N LEU A 128 19.21 15.21 5.00
CA LEU A 128 20.14 15.50 6.08
C LEU A 128 21.46 14.74 5.91
N ASN A 129 21.40 13.48 5.49
CA ASN A 129 22.60 12.69 5.19
C ASN A 129 23.37 13.25 4.00
N ASP A 130 22.68 13.65 2.93
CA ASP A 130 23.25 14.31 1.75
C ASP A 130 24.04 15.56 2.16
N ARG A 131 23.40 16.45 2.93
CA ARG A 131 24.04 17.69 3.42
C ARG A 131 25.20 17.42 4.38
N ALA A 132 25.15 16.33 5.14
CA ALA A 132 26.18 15.96 6.09
C ALA A 132 27.27 15.04 5.51
N GLY A 133 27.17 14.61 4.24
CA GLY A 133 28.07 13.63 3.63
C GLY A 133 28.06 12.26 4.32
N LYS A 134 26.94 11.86 4.93
CA LYS A 134 26.76 10.57 5.62
C LYS A 134 26.10 9.56 4.68
N PRO A 135 26.37 8.24 4.81
CA PRO A 135 25.69 7.21 4.01
C PRO A 135 24.21 7.09 4.39
N GLY A 136 23.42 6.49 3.49
CA GLY A 136 21.98 6.29 3.69
C GLY A 136 21.16 7.29 2.88
N HIS A 137 21.29 7.21 1.56
CA HIS A 137 20.65 8.11 0.60
C HIS A 137 19.44 7.40 -0.05
N LEU A 138 18.33 8.09 -0.21
CA LEU A 138 17.13 7.58 -0.87
C LEU A 138 17.18 7.88 -2.37
N ASP A 139 17.38 6.83 -3.18
CA ASP A 139 17.41 6.92 -4.64
C ASP A 139 16.02 6.89 -5.28
N GLY A 140 15.00 6.52 -4.50
CA GLY A 140 13.61 6.43 -4.94
C GLY A 140 12.84 5.28 -4.29
N TRP A 141 11.71 4.93 -4.88
CA TRP A 141 10.75 3.97 -4.36
C TRP A 141 10.37 2.94 -5.41
N LYS A 142 10.25 1.68 -4.98
CA LYS A 142 9.65 0.60 -5.76
C LYS A 142 8.27 0.29 -5.21
N LEU A 143 7.25 0.33 -6.07
CA LEU A 143 5.94 -0.22 -5.77
C LEU A 143 5.92 -1.69 -6.21
N ASP A 144 5.54 -2.60 -5.31
CA ASP A 144 5.54 -4.04 -5.59
C ASP A 144 4.29 -4.70 -5.03
N VAL A 145 3.85 -5.79 -5.65
CA VAL A 145 2.74 -6.60 -5.15
C VAL A 145 3.27 -7.52 -4.05
N ARG A 146 2.59 -7.60 -2.90
CA ARG A 146 3.01 -8.49 -1.80
C ARG A 146 3.03 -9.93 -2.25
N LYS A 147 3.96 -10.72 -1.68
CA LYS A 147 4.14 -12.14 -2.03
C LYS A 147 2.83 -12.95 -1.94
N ARG A 148 2.00 -12.67 -0.93
CA ARG A 148 0.70 -13.34 -0.75
C ARG A 148 -0.23 -13.09 -1.94
N GLU A 149 -0.25 -11.88 -2.46
CA GLU A 149 -1.07 -11.50 -3.60
C GLU A 149 -0.51 -12.03 -4.92
N GLN A 150 0.81 -11.97 -5.10
CA GLN A 150 1.47 -12.60 -6.24
C GLN A 150 1.11 -14.09 -6.34
N ASN A 151 1.05 -14.79 -5.20
CA ASN A 151 0.68 -16.20 -5.16
C ASN A 151 -0.80 -16.40 -5.54
N ARG A 152 -1.71 -15.54 -5.09
CA ARG A 152 -3.11 -15.61 -5.46
C ARG A 152 -3.32 -15.37 -6.95
N LEU A 153 -2.69 -14.34 -7.52
CA LEU A 153 -2.78 -14.03 -8.95
C LEU A 153 -2.24 -15.20 -9.80
N LYS A 154 -1.16 -15.86 -9.37
CA LYS A 154 -0.63 -17.06 -10.03
C LYS A 154 -1.60 -18.25 -9.97
N LYS A 155 -2.23 -18.50 -8.82
CA LYS A 155 -3.21 -19.58 -8.64
C LYS A 155 -4.44 -19.35 -9.53
N SER A 156 -4.93 -18.11 -9.59
CA SER A 156 -6.05 -17.73 -10.45
C SER A 156 -5.72 -17.94 -11.93
N LYS A 157 -4.54 -17.47 -12.39
CA LYS A 157 -4.07 -17.69 -13.77
C LYS A 157 -3.89 -19.17 -14.12
N LYS A 158 -3.47 -20.01 -13.17
CA LYS A 158 -3.35 -21.46 -13.39
C LYS A 158 -4.74 -22.07 -13.62
N ARG A 159 -5.71 -21.78 -12.76
CA ARG A 159 -7.09 -22.28 -12.88
C ARG A 159 -7.74 -21.88 -14.20
N ALA A 160 -7.53 -20.64 -14.66
CA ALA A 160 -8.05 -20.19 -15.95
C ALA A 160 -7.49 -21.01 -17.13
N ARG A 161 -6.18 -21.30 -17.14
CA ARG A 161 -5.57 -22.14 -18.18
C ARG A 161 -6.06 -23.58 -18.14
N ASP A 162 -6.19 -24.14 -16.93
CA ASP A 162 -6.65 -25.52 -16.76
C ASP A 162 -8.12 -25.67 -17.26
N ALA A 163 -8.95 -24.62 -17.14
CA ALA A 163 -10.32 -24.61 -17.68
C ALA A 163 -10.38 -24.43 -19.21
N GLU A 164 -9.48 -23.65 -19.80
CA GLU A 164 -9.39 -23.46 -21.27
C GLU A 164 -8.91 -24.72 -22.02
N ASP A 165 -8.17 -25.60 -21.34
CA ASP A 165 -7.66 -26.87 -21.90
C ASP A 165 -8.72 -27.99 -21.86
N ASP A 166 -9.65 -27.94 -20.89
CA ASP A 166 -10.77 -28.89 -20.75
C ASP A 166 -11.87 -28.65 -21.81
N ASP A 167 -12.08 -27.38 -22.20
CA ASP A 167 -13.09 -26.99 -23.21
C ASP A 167 -12.71 -27.41 -24.65
N GLN A 168 -11.45 -27.82 -24.88
CA GLN A 168 -10.96 -28.35 -26.17
C GLN A 168 -11.07 -29.87 -26.29
N GLN A 169 -11.42 -30.60 -25.23
CA GLN A 169 -11.46 -32.08 -25.23
C GLN A 169 -12.87 -32.69 -25.21
N HIS A 170 -13.94 -31.89 -25.18
CA HIS A 170 -15.30 -32.43 -25.16
C HIS A 170 -15.88 -32.67 -26.56
N SER A 171 -15.35 -33.68 -27.27
CA SER A 171 -16.05 -34.33 -28.39
C SER A 171 -15.98 -35.86 -28.37
N LEU A 172 -16.05 -36.54 -27.21
CA LEU A 172 -16.43 -37.97 -27.15
C LEU A 172 -17.19 -38.34 -25.87
N PRO A 173 -18.20 -39.24 -25.91
CA PRO A 173 -19.11 -39.45 -24.78
C PRO A 173 -18.63 -40.52 -23.78
N LEU A 174 -18.85 -40.20 -22.51
CA LEU A 174 -19.16 -41.06 -21.35
C LEU A 174 -18.25 -42.27 -21.07
N ARG A 175 -17.49 -42.17 -19.97
CA ARG A 175 -17.28 -43.34 -19.09
C ARG A 175 -17.27 -42.97 -17.61
N HIS A 176 -18.07 -43.73 -16.89
CA HIS A 176 -18.41 -43.68 -15.47
C HIS A 176 -17.27 -44.26 -14.58
N GLU A 177 -16.94 -43.48 -13.55
CA GLU A 177 -16.26 -43.74 -12.25
C GLU A 177 -14.78 -44.15 -12.17
N SER A 178 -14.04 -43.37 -11.37
CA SER A 178 -13.41 -43.92 -10.16
C SER A 178 -13.22 -42.82 -9.11
N LEU A 179 -13.55 -43.20 -7.88
CA LEU A 179 -13.54 -42.44 -6.64
C LEU A 179 -12.15 -41.88 -6.28
N GLY A 180 -12.13 -40.64 -5.81
CA GLY A 180 -10.99 -39.99 -5.17
C GLY A 180 -11.49 -38.86 -4.28
N SER A 181 -11.59 -39.17 -2.98
CA SER A 181 -11.81 -38.24 -1.87
C SER A 181 -10.82 -37.09 -1.93
N ASP A 182 -11.31 -35.86 -1.90
CA ASP A 182 -10.91 -34.83 -0.93
C ASP A 182 -11.91 -33.68 -1.01
N ASP A 183 -12.30 -33.20 0.16
CA ASP A 183 -13.34 -32.22 0.42
C ASP A 183 -13.02 -30.85 -0.20
N ASP A 184 -13.29 -30.64 -1.48
CA ASP A 184 -13.31 -29.30 -2.09
C ASP A 184 -14.77 -28.85 -2.26
N GLU A 185 -15.22 -28.18 -1.20
CA GLU A 185 -16.42 -27.37 -1.11
C GLU A 185 -16.65 -26.59 -2.42
N PHE A 186 -17.78 -26.89 -3.07
CA PHE A 186 -18.33 -26.17 -4.23
C PHE A 186 -18.50 -24.68 -3.89
N SER A 187 -17.43 -23.90 -3.99
CA SER A 187 -17.50 -22.45 -4.05
C SER A 187 -17.82 -22.09 -5.50
N ASN A 188 -19.13 -21.99 -5.78
CA ASN A 188 -19.68 -21.31 -6.95
C ASN A 188 -18.86 -20.06 -7.25
N GLY A 189 -18.58 -19.80 -8.54
CA GLY A 189 -17.67 -18.79 -9.08
C GLY A 189 -17.98 -17.32 -8.72
N MET A 190 -17.97 -17.01 -7.43
CA MET A 190 -17.90 -15.67 -6.92
C MET A 190 -16.44 -15.23 -7.02
N PRO A 191 -16.15 -14.06 -7.61
CA PRO A 191 -14.80 -13.52 -7.56
C PRO A 191 -14.36 -13.47 -6.10
N ASP A 192 -13.17 -14.00 -5.82
CA ASP A 192 -12.53 -14.02 -4.50
C ASP A 192 -12.44 -12.57 -3.97
N HIS A 193 -13.51 -12.10 -3.33
CA HIS A 193 -13.65 -10.73 -2.86
C HIS A 193 -12.85 -10.57 -1.58
N THR A 194 -11.53 -10.65 -1.71
CA THR A 194 -10.65 -10.28 -0.62
C THR A 194 -10.59 -8.75 -0.55
N PRO A 195 -10.85 -8.15 0.63
CA PRO A 195 -10.79 -6.70 0.81
C PRO A 195 -9.42 -6.06 0.53
N THR A 196 -8.36 -6.87 0.43
CA THR A 196 -6.98 -6.42 0.18
C THR A 196 -6.47 -6.78 -1.21
N ALA A 197 -7.35 -7.18 -2.13
CA ALA A 197 -6.98 -7.40 -3.52
C ALA A 197 -6.35 -6.17 -4.17
N VAL A 198 -5.33 -6.40 -4.98
CA VAL A 198 -4.71 -5.31 -5.74
C VAL A 198 -5.53 -5.09 -7.00
N PRO A 199 -6.19 -3.93 -7.15
CA PRO A 199 -7.02 -3.65 -8.32
C PRO A 199 -6.15 -3.47 -9.57
N GLU A 200 -6.73 -3.68 -10.74
CA GLU A 200 -6.02 -3.65 -12.02
C GLU A 200 -5.25 -2.35 -12.24
N TRP A 201 -5.87 -1.20 -11.93
CA TRP A 201 -5.22 0.10 -12.08
C TRP A 201 -3.95 0.26 -11.25
N LEU A 202 -3.86 -0.45 -10.11
CA LEU A 202 -2.70 -0.42 -9.22
C LEU A 202 -1.67 -1.48 -9.63
N LEU A 203 -2.11 -2.61 -10.21
CA LEU A 203 -1.21 -3.61 -10.81
C LEU A 203 -0.36 -3.00 -11.92
N VAL A 204 -0.95 -2.17 -12.77
CA VAL A 204 -0.23 -1.43 -13.84
C VAL A 204 0.87 -0.54 -13.27
N LYS A 205 0.69 0.01 -12.06
CA LYS A 205 1.70 0.83 -11.37
C LYS A 205 2.79 0.00 -10.66
N CYS A 206 2.62 -1.31 -10.53
CA CYS A 206 3.60 -2.19 -9.89
C CYS A 206 4.70 -2.69 -10.86
N ASP A 207 5.15 -1.82 -11.77
CA ASP A 207 6.18 -2.14 -12.76
C ASP A 207 7.57 -2.23 -12.09
N PRO A 208 8.30 -3.36 -12.22
CA PRO A 208 9.64 -3.51 -11.65
C PRO A 208 10.68 -2.49 -12.15
N GLU A 209 10.52 -1.97 -13.36
CA GLU A 209 11.47 -1.05 -14.00
C GLU A 209 11.28 0.39 -13.49
N VAL A 210 10.08 0.72 -13.02
CA VAL A 210 9.78 2.07 -12.53
C VAL A 210 10.45 2.32 -11.19
N ASN A 211 11.15 3.45 -11.11
CA ASN A 211 11.68 4.01 -9.87
C ASN A 211 10.96 5.32 -9.57
N TYR A 212 10.07 5.30 -8.58
CA TYR A 212 9.28 6.48 -8.21
C TYR A 212 10.11 7.43 -7.36
N THR A 213 10.00 8.73 -7.64
CA THR A 213 10.39 9.75 -6.66
C THR A 213 9.44 9.75 -5.46
N THR A 214 9.84 10.37 -4.35
CA THR A 214 8.97 10.52 -3.17
C THR A 214 7.65 11.20 -3.52
N ARG A 215 7.67 12.23 -4.39
CA ARG A 215 6.44 12.89 -4.85
C ARG A 215 5.52 11.93 -5.60
N GLN A 216 6.05 11.22 -6.58
CA GLN A 216 5.24 10.31 -7.40
C GLN A 216 4.67 9.13 -6.61
N ILE A 217 5.42 8.56 -5.65
CA ILE A 217 4.86 7.48 -4.82
C ILE A 217 3.80 8.01 -3.84
N LEU A 218 3.92 9.27 -3.39
CA LEU A 218 2.90 9.94 -2.60
C LEU A 218 1.63 10.20 -3.42
N GLU A 219 1.72 10.50 -4.71
CA GLU A 219 0.56 10.58 -5.60
C GLU A 219 -0.16 9.23 -5.70
N VAL A 220 0.58 8.12 -5.84
CA VAL A 220 -0.03 6.78 -5.80
C VAL A 220 -0.73 6.53 -4.46
N LEU A 221 -0.13 6.95 -3.35
CA LEU A 221 -0.75 6.85 -2.03
C LEU A 221 -2.01 7.72 -1.90
N ASN A 222 -2.03 8.91 -2.50
CA ASN A 222 -3.21 9.77 -2.57
C ASN A 222 -4.34 9.08 -3.33
N GLU A 223 -4.07 8.48 -4.49
CA GLU A 223 -5.08 7.71 -5.25
C GLU A 223 -5.65 6.53 -4.42
N ILE A 224 -4.81 5.85 -3.62
CA ILE A 224 -5.26 4.80 -2.70
C ILE A 224 -6.15 5.37 -1.59
N GLN A 225 -5.75 6.50 -1.01
CA GLN A 225 -6.51 7.17 0.04
C GLN A 225 -7.88 7.63 -0.46
N GLU A 226 -7.94 8.25 -1.64
CA GLU A 226 -9.20 8.62 -2.30
C GLU A 226 -10.07 7.40 -2.58
N GLY A 227 -9.48 6.28 -2.98
CA GLY A 227 -10.20 5.02 -3.14
C GLY A 227 -10.84 4.55 -1.83
N ILE A 228 -10.16 4.72 -0.71
CA ILE A 228 -10.67 4.38 0.63
C ILE A 228 -11.81 5.31 1.05
N GLU A 229 -11.65 6.61 0.84
CA GLU A 229 -12.69 7.61 1.14
C GLU A 229 -13.93 7.38 0.27
N ARG A 230 -13.72 7.08 -1.02
CA ARG A 230 -14.80 6.73 -1.96
C ARG A 230 -15.54 5.46 -1.54
N TYR A 231 -14.85 4.45 -1.02
CA TYR A 231 -15.51 3.26 -0.47
C TYR A 231 -16.44 3.60 0.70
N GLY A 232 -16.00 4.49 1.59
CA GLY A 232 -16.83 5.02 2.67
C GLY A 232 -18.06 5.75 2.15
N TYR A 233 -17.88 6.56 1.12
CA TYR A 233 -18.96 7.29 0.45
C TYR A 233 -19.96 6.35 -0.25
N ASP A 234 -19.49 5.40 -1.06
CA ASP A 234 -20.34 4.43 -1.76
C ASP A 234 -21.18 3.62 -0.78
N ASN A 235 -20.61 3.24 0.37
CA ASN A 235 -21.36 2.56 1.44
C ASN A 235 -22.54 3.40 1.97
N GLN A 236 -22.34 4.71 2.12
CA GLN A 236 -23.40 5.59 2.58
C GLN A 236 -24.51 5.69 1.54
N GLN A 237 -24.17 5.80 0.25
CA GLN A 237 -25.15 5.85 -0.83
C GLN A 237 -25.92 4.53 -0.98
N ILE A 238 -25.25 3.39 -0.83
CA ILE A 238 -25.90 2.07 -0.83
C ILE A 238 -26.83 1.93 0.37
N ALA A 239 -26.41 2.35 1.56
CA ALA A 239 -27.26 2.29 2.75
C ALA A 239 -28.50 3.20 2.65
N LYS A 240 -28.42 4.28 1.87
CA LYS A 240 -29.55 5.17 1.55
C LYS A 240 -30.41 4.66 0.38
N ASN A 241 -30.15 3.46 -0.15
CA ASN A 241 -30.78 2.92 -1.37
C ASN A 241 -30.64 3.83 -2.61
N ALA A 242 -29.65 4.73 -2.60
CA ALA A 242 -29.45 5.70 -3.67
C ALA A 242 -28.51 5.17 -4.77
N SER A 243 -27.78 4.07 -4.50
CA SER A 243 -26.98 3.32 -5.46
C SER A 243 -26.91 1.85 -5.07
N HIS A 244 -26.68 0.96 -6.03
CA HIS A 244 -26.47 -0.48 -5.78
C HIS A 244 -25.07 -0.96 -6.18
N VAL A 245 -24.24 -0.08 -6.75
CA VAL A 245 -22.94 -0.45 -7.32
C VAL A 245 -21.85 0.47 -6.76
N ARG A 246 -20.71 -0.13 -6.40
CA ARG A 246 -19.51 0.59 -5.98
C ARG A 246 -18.71 1.06 -7.19
N HIS A 247 -18.04 2.19 -7.04
CA HIS A 247 -17.12 2.67 -8.05
C HIS A 247 -15.90 1.71 -8.19
N PRO A 248 -15.36 1.47 -9.41
CA PRO A 248 -14.27 0.51 -9.63
C PRO A 248 -12.94 0.87 -8.93
N LYS A 249 -12.77 2.15 -8.57
CA LYS A 249 -11.63 2.62 -7.75
C LYS A 249 -11.90 2.62 -6.24
N SER A 250 -13.05 2.15 -5.77
CA SER A 250 -13.36 2.10 -4.33
C SER A 250 -12.57 0.97 -3.66
N LEU A 251 -11.94 1.28 -2.53
CA LEU A 251 -11.08 0.38 -1.79
C LEU A 251 -11.53 0.27 -0.33
N GLU A 252 -11.81 -0.92 0.18
CA GLU A 252 -12.13 -1.07 1.60
C GLU A 252 -10.90 -0.82 2.48
N LYS A 253 -9.71 -1.26 2.02
CA LYS A 253 -8.45 -1.24 2.76
C LYS A 253 -7.30 -0.95 1.79
N ILE A 254 -6.12 -0.64 2.35
CA ILE A 254 -4.89 -0.59 1.56
C ILE A 254 -4.68 -1.97 0.89
N PRO A 255 -4.54 -2.03 -0.45
CA PRO A 255 -4.31 -3.26 -1.16
C PRO A 255 -3.00 -3.96 -0.76
N ASP A 256 -2.85 -5.21 -1.19
CA ASP A 256 -1.66 -6.00 -0.91
C ASP A 256 -0.43 -5.63 -1.73
N ILE A 257 0.07 -4.43 -1.45
CA ILE A 257 1.26 -3.82 -2.03
C ILE A 257 2.35 -3.55 -0.98
N GLU A 258 3.56 -3.32 -1.46
CA GLU A 258 4.69 -2.81 -0.68
C GLU A 258 5.26 -1.58 -1.39
N MET A 259 5.62 -0.56 -0.60
CA MET A 259 6.27 0.67 -1.06
C MET A 259 7.70 0.63 -0.51
N LEU A 260 8.63 0.09 -1.28
CA LEU A 260 9.97 -0.23 -0.82
C LEU A 260 10.93 0.93 -1.13
N PRO A 261 11.59 1.53 -0.13
CA PRO A 261 12.61 2.54 -0.40
C PRO A 261 13.83 1.88 -1.04
N ARG A 262 14.46 2.56 -1.99
CA ARG A 262 15.76 2.21 -2.56
C ARG A 262 16.80 3.07 -1.85
N ILE A 263 17.50 2.48 -0.88
CA ILE A 263 18.50 3.18 -0.07
C ILE A 263 19.90 2.77 -0.54
N SER A 264 20.70 3.72 -1.00
CA SER A 264 22.13 3.53 -1.21
C SER A 264 22.88 3.63 0.12
N THR A 265 23.73 2.65 0.38
CA THR A 265 24.65 2.63 1.52
C THR A 265 26.04 3.14 1.18
N GLU A 266 26.34 3.37 -0.09
CA GLU A 266 27.60 3.93 -0.55
C GLU A 266 27.47 5.46 -0.53
N GLY A 267 28.42 6.14 0.13
CA GLY A 267 28.48 7.61 0.10
C GLY A 267 28.74 8.10 -1.33
N PRO A 268 28.70 9.43 -1.59
CA PRO A 268 28.97 9.96 -2.92
C PRO A 268 30.31 9.42 -3.43
N GLU A 269 30.27 8.59 -4.46
CA GLU A 269 31.44 7.93 -5.00
C GLU A 269 32.46 8.98 -5.43
N THR A 270 33.60 9.05 -4.73
CA THR A 270 34.80 9.55 -5.39
C THR A 270 35.21 8.44 -6.37
N PRO A 271 35.35 8.74 -7.68
CA PRO A 271 35.70 7.72 -8.65
C PRO A 271 37.11 7.22 -8.35
N THR A 272 37.21 6.10 -7.65
CA THR A 272 38.48 5.42 -7.44
C THR A 272 38.85 4.70 -8.73
N PRO A 273 40.07 4.91 -9.27
CA PRO A 273 40.47 4.29 -10.52
C PRO A 273 40.54 2.76 -10.33
N LYS A 274 39.80 2.04 -11.18
CA LYS A 274 39.77 0.57 -11.20
C LYS A 274 41.20 0.01 -11.25
N PRO A 275 41.59 -0.91 -10.36
CA PRO A 275 42.89 -1.57 -10.46
C PRO A 275 42.92 -2.42 -11.74
N LYS A 276 43.95 -2.20 -12.57
CA LYS A 276 44.18 -2.96 -13.80
C LYS A 276 44.38 -4.44 -13.44
N ALA A 277 43.64 -5.32 -14.11
CA ALA A 277 43.77 -6.75 -13.96
C ALA A 277 45.19 -7.20 -14.34
N VAL A 278 45.88 -7.84 -13.39
CA VAL A 278 47.19 -8.46 -13.62
C VAL A 278 46.96 -9.79 -14.34
N THR A 279 47.39 -9.86 -15.59
CA THR A 279 47.37 -11.07 -16.41
C THR A 279 48.45 -12.03 -15.90
N ARG A 280 48.07 -13.20 -15.36
CA ARG A 280 49.01 -14.29 -15.05
C ARG A 280 49.49 -14.91 -16.35
N LYS A 281 50.80 -14.80 -16.64
CA LYS A 281 51.48 -15.61 -17.66
C LYS A 281 51.65 -17.03 -17.13
N THR A 282 51.09 -18.00 -17.84
CA THR A 282 51.40 -19.43 -17.69
C THR A 282 52.65 -19.75 -18.52
N THR A 283 53.76 -20.05 -17.87
CA THR A 283 54.93 -20.72 -18.48
C THR A 283 54.76 -22.22 -18.26
N GLY A 284 54.49 -22.96 -19.33
CA GLY A 284 54.57 -24.42 -19.37
C GLY A 284 56.00 -24.86 -19.66
N GLY A 285 56.49 -25.80 -18.84
CA GLY A 285 57.58 -26.70 -19.16
C GLY A 285 57.05 -28.09 -19.42
#